data_AF-A0A1X7UR36-F1
#
_entry.id   AF-A0A1X7UR36-F1
#
_cell.length_a   1.000
_cell.length_b   1.000
_cell.length_c   1.000
_cell.angle_alpha   90.00
_cell.angle_beta   90.00
_cell.angle_gamma   90.00
#
_symmetry.space_group_name_H-M   'P 1'
#
loop_
_entity.id
_entity.type
_entity.pdbx_description
1 polymer ?
#
loop_
_entity_poly.entity_id
_entity_poly.type
_entity_poly.pdbx_seq_one_letter_code
_entity_poly.pdbx_strand_id
1 'polypeptide(L)'
;MESKVDIASSLHESAVQPLNYSFPSIVIGTKGLCFSAKWYEQYEWIEYSIAKDAVFCYPCCFFANAMNRAEDRFGNLGFREWKHVGGESYAFAKHNCCNIHQMAVMNWSQFKQSVATGTSIANK
;
A
#
# COMPACT_ATOMS: atom_id res chain seq x y z
N MET A 1 -24.52 12.18 1.90
CA MET A 1 -23.41 12.04 0.95
C MET A 1 -22.47 11.03 1.58
N GLU A 2 -22.54 9.76 1.15
CA GLU A 2 -21.67 8.72 1.70
C GLU A 2 -20.21 9.14 1.50
N SER A 3 -19.43 9.16 2.57
CA SER A 3 -17.99 9.33 2.46
C SER A 3 -17.47 8.12 1.69
N LYS A 4 -17.16 8.32 0.41
CA LYS A 4 -16.51 7.29 -0.39
C LYS A 4 -15.21 6.94 0.33
N VAL A 5 -15.11 5.69 0.80
CA VAL A 5 -13.92 5.17 1.47
C VAL A 5 -12.74 5.32 0.50
N ASP A 6 -11.72 6.05 0.92
CA ASP A 6 -10.58 6.45 0.07
C ASP A 6 -9.48 5.39 0.01
N ILE A 7 -9.29 4.67 1.11
CA ILE A 7 -8.43 3.49 1.28
C ILE A 7 -9.13 2.51 2.23
N ALA A 8 -8.73 1.24 2.24
CA ALA A 8 -9.33 0.24 3.11
C ALA A 8 -9.33 0.67 4.58
N SER A 9 -10.47 0.47 5.23
CA SER A 9 -10.73 0.77 6.64
C SER A 9 -10.65 -0.47 7.52
N SER A 10 -10.71 -1.67 6.91
CA SER A 10 -10.59 -2.94 7.62
C SER A 10 -9.84 -3.98 6.79
N LEU A 11 -9.29 -4.97 7.49
CA LEU A 11 -8.59 -6.12 6.90
C LEU A 11 -9.49 -7.07 6.07
N HIS A 12 -10.81 -6.86 6.08
CA HIS A 12 -11.77 -7.63 5.26
C HIS A 12 -12.08 -6.94 3.92
N GLU A 13 -11.68 -5.69 3.75
CA GLU A 13 -11.78 -4.96 2.49
C GLU A 13 -10.57 -5.23 1.62
N SER A 14 -10.71 -5.17 0.30
CA SER A 14 -9.57 -5.25 -0.62
C SER A 14 -8.82 -3.92 -0.69
N ALA A 15 -7.53 -3.97 -1.01
CA ALA A 15 -6.73 -2.78 -1.28
C ALA A 15 -7.38 -1.91 -2.37
N VAL A 16 -7.53 -0.62 -2.09
CA VAL A 16 -8.12 0.35 -3.02
C VAL A 16 -7.09 0.72 -4.11
N GLN A 17 -7.38 0.32 -5.36
CA GLN A 17 -6.52 0.55 -6.52
C GLN A 17 -7.30 1.23 -7.66
N PRO A 18 -7.44 2.57 -7.66
CA PRO A 18 -8.17 3.27 -8.72
C PRO A 18 -7.48 3.12 -10.09
N LEU A 19 -8.13 2.47 -11.06
CA LEU A 19 -7.60 2.32 -12.42
C LEU A 19 -8.02 3.44 -13.38
N ASN A 20 -9.23 3.97 -13.19
CA ASN A 20 -9.81 5.04 -14.02
C ASN A 20 -9.71 6.41 -13.35
N TYR A 21 -8.54 6.72 -12.78
CA TYR A 21 -8.27 7.98 -12.09
C TYR A 21 -7.10 8.72 -12.75
N SER A 22 -7.23 10.05 -12.87
CA SER A 22 -6.15 10.90 -13.36
C SER A 22 -5.26 11.28 -12.19
N PHE A 23 -4.14 10.57 -12.05
CA PHE A 23 -3.20 10.81 -10.96
C PHE A 23 -2.56 12.20 -11.07
N PRO A 24 -2.57 13.01 -9.99
CA PRO A 24 -1.89 14.29 -9.97
C PRO A 24 -0.42 14.17 -10.37
N SER A 25 0.04 15.12 -11.19
CA SER A 25 1.42 15.20 -11.63
C SER A 25 2.12 16.36 -10.94
N ILE A 26 3.28 16.08 -10.36
CA ILE A 26 4.20 17.09 -9.83
C ILE A 26 5.29 17.35 -10.87
N VAL A 27 5.52 18.62 -11.19
CA VAL A 27 6.60 19.01 -12.11
C VAL A 27 7.87 19.24 -11.30
N ILE A 28 8.93 18.47 -11.60
CA ILE A 28 10.25 18.66 -11.02
C ILE A 28 11.23 18.96 -12.16
N GLY A 29 11.75 20.19 -12.19
CA GLY A 29 12.51 20.69 -13.33
C GLY A 29 11.63 20.74 -14.58
N THR A 30 11.97 19.94 -15.59
CA THR A 30 11.21 19.83 -16.85
C THR A 30 10.38 18.55 -16.96
N LYS A 31 10.42 17.67 -15.96
CA LYS A 31 9.73 16.37 -15.99
C LYS A 31 8.49 16.41 -15.10
N GLY A 32 7.34 16.04 -15.66
CA GLY A 32 6.15 15.69 -14.89
C GLY A 32 6.30 14.28 -14.33
N LEU A 33 6.04 14.12 -13.03
CA LEU A 33 6.08 12.85 -12.33
C LEU A 33 4.74 12.64 -11.64
N CYS A 34 4.12 11.50 -11.88
CA CYS A 34 2.88 11.10 -11.23
C CYS A 34 2.97 9.62 -10.85
N PHE A 35 1.98 9.19 -10.07
CA PHE A 35 1.75 7.78 -9.88
C PHE A 35 1.34 7.10 -11.19
N SER A 36 1.82 5.87 -11.42
CA SER A 36 1.46 5.04 -12.56
C SER A 36 0.67 3.81 -12.11
N ALA A 37 -0.54 3.62 -12.63
CA ALA A 37 -1.36 2.45 -12.36
C ALA A 37 -0.69 1.11 -12.71
N LYS A 38 0.32 1.12 -13.59
CA LYS A 38 1.13 -0.08 -13.89
C LYS A 38 1.83 -0.65 -12.66
N TRP A 39 2.05 0.17 -11.62
CA TRP A 39 2.65 -0.32 -10.38
C TRP A 39 1.72 -1.26 -9.61
N TYR A 40 0.39 -1.21 -9.82
CA TYR A 40 -0.51 -2.20 -9.23
C TYR A 40 -0.25 -3.62 -9.74
N GLU A 41 0.10 -3.77 -11.03
CA GLU A 41 0.44 -5.07 -11.63
C GLU A 41 1.76 -5.62 -11.08
N GLN A 42 2.71 -4.73 -10.78
CA GLN A 42 4.01 -5.11 -10.26
C GLN A 42 4.02 -5.34 -8.74
N TYR A 43 3.16 -4.62 -8.02
CA TYR A 43 3.13 -4.57 -6.56
C TYR A 43 1.67 -4.63 -6.07
N GLU A 44 1.12 -5.84 -5.96
CA GLU A 44 -0.27 -6.09 -5.54
C GLU A 44 -0.61 -5.45 -4.17
N TRP A 45 0.39 -5.24 -3.32
CA TRP A 45 0.24 -4.63 -2.00
C TRP A 45 -0.07 -3.13 -2.01
N ILE A 46 0.09 -2.45 -3.16
CA ILE A 46 -0.13 -1.01 -3.28
C ILE A 46 -1.61 -0.70 -3.09
N GLU A 47 -1.88 0.25 -2.21
CA GLU A 47 -3.16 0.93 -2.09
C GLU A 47 -2.93 2.43 -2.32
N TYR A 48 -3.80 3.10 -3.08
CA TYR A 48 -3.62 4.52 -3.41
C TYR A 48 -4.77 5.36 -2.85
N SER A 49 -4.41 6.33 -2.02
CA SER A 49 -5.31 7.34 -1.49
C SER A 49 -5.44 8.49 -2.48
N ILE A 50 -6.65 8.69 -3.02
CA ILE A 50 -6.97 9.85 -3.86
C ILE A 50 -6.89 11.12 -3.02
N ALA A 51 -7.43 11.09 -1.80
CA ALA A 51 -7.48 12.25 -0.93
C ALA A 51 -6.08 12.75 -0.51
N LYS A 52 -5.08 11.85 -0.40
CA LYS A 52 -3.71 12.20 0.01
C LYS A 52 -2.71 12.28 -1.13
N ASP A 53 -3.09 11.85 -2.35
CA ASP A 53 -2.15 11.63 -3.47
C ASP A 53 -0.93 10.83 -3.01
N ALA A 54 -1.18 9.65 -2.42
CA ALA A 54 -0.14 8.86 -1.77
C ALA A 54 -0.42 7.36 -1.82
N VAL A 55 0.65 6.59 -1.87
CA VAL A 55 0.66 5.12 -1.84
C VAL A 55 0.84 4.61 -0.42
N PHE A 56 0.00 3.66 -0.04
CA PHE A 56 0.07 2.90 1.19
C PHE A 56 0.39 1.44 0.88
N CYS A 57 0.99 0.75 1.85
CA CYS A 57 1.14 -0.70 1.79
C CYS A 57 0.03 -1.35 2.61
N TYR A 58 -0.98 -1.88 1.93
CA TYR A 58 -2.15 -2.49 2.56
C TYR A 58 -1.75 -3.57 3.60
N PRO A 59 -0.84 -4.53 3.30
CA PRO A 59 -0.39 -5.51 4.28
C PRO A 59 0.25 -4.87 5.52
N CYS A 60 1.11 -3.86 5.33
CA CYS A 60 1.75 -3.18 6.46
C CYS A 60 0.74 -2.40 7.32
N CYS A 61 -0.26 -1.78 6.69
CA CYS A 61 -1.32 -1.04 7.40
C CYS A 61 -2.11 -1.93 8.36
N PHE A 62 -2.32 -3.22 8.06
CA PHE A 62 -3.16 -4.12 8.86
C PHE A 62 -2.42 -5.24 9.59
N PHE A 63 -1.32 -5.74 9.06
CA PHE A 63 -0.67 -6.98 9.50
C PHE A 63 0.76 -6.81 10.03
N ALA A 64 1.35 -5.60 9.94
CA ALA A 64 2.63 -5.31 10.60
C ALA A 64 2.44 -5.13 12.12
N ASN A 65 3.48 -5.38 12.90
CA ASN A 65 3.48 -5.07 14.34
C ASN A 65 3.33 -3.56 14.56
N ALA A 66 2.56 -3.14 15.56
CA ALA A 66 2.32 -1.73 15.91
C ALA A 66 3.62 -0.91 16.09
N MET A 67 4.67 -1.50 16.69
CA MET A 67 5.96 -0.83 16.84
C MET A 67 6.63 -0.53 15.49
N ASN A 68 6.44 -1.42 14.51
CA ASN A 68 7.03 -1.31 13.17
C ASN A 68 6.21 -0.43 12.23
N ARG A 69 4.90 -0.27 12.47
CA ARG A 69 4.04 0.62 11.67
C ARG A 69 4.46 2.08 11.81
N ALA A 70 4.86 2.49 13.01
CA ALA A 70 5.29 3.86 13.33
C ALA A 70 6.38 4.40 12.39
N GLU A 71 7.32 3.55 11.98
CA GLU A 71 8.48 3.91 11.18
C GLU A 71 8.27 3.72 9.67
N ASP A 72 7.19 3.01 9.27
CA ASP A 72 6.92 2.72 7.87
C ASP A 72 6.20 3.89 7.18
N ARG A 73 6.92 4.57 6.28
CA ARG A 73 6.34 5.63 5.43
C ARG A 73 5.15 5.14 4.63
N PHE A 74 5.12 3.87 4.25
CA PHE A 74 4.01 3.26 3.52
C PHE A 74 2.85 2.83 4.44
N GLY A 75 3.06 2.72 5.75
CA GLY A 75 2.05 2.29 6.71
C GLY A 75 1.23 3.45 7.31
N ASN A 76 1.88 4.59 7.61
CA ASN A 76 1.26 5.67 8.39
C ASN A 76 1.08 7.00 7.65
N LEU A 77 2.08 7.40 6.85
CA LEU A 77 2.09 8.73 6.21
C LEU A 77 1.62 8.69 4.76
N GLY A 78 1.86 7.56 4.09
CA GLY A 78 1.72 7.43 2.66
C GLY A 78 2.97 7.92 1.92
N PHE A 79 3.34 7.20 0.88
CA PHE A 79 4.47 7.54 0.01
C PHE A 79 3.99 8.36 -1.20
N ARG A 80 4.58 9.53 -1.42
CA ARG A 80 4.27 10.41 -2.57
C ARG A 80 5.49 10.92 -3.33
N GLU A 81 6.67 10.37 -3.07
CA GLU A 81 7.92 10.84 -3.66
C GLU A 81 8.17 10.15 -5.02
N TRP A 82 7.41 10.51 -6.05
CA TRP A 82 7.41 9.80 -7.35
C TRP A 82 8.78 9.71 -8.03
N LYS A 83 9.64 10.72 -7.84
CA LYS A 83 11.04 10.70 -8.31
C LYS A 83 11.87 9.54 -7.75
N HIS A 84 11.47 9.00 -6.60
CA HIS A 84 12.17 7.94 -5.90
C HIS A 84 11.67 6.53 -6.25
N VAL A 85 10.60 6.41 -7.06
CA VAL A 85 10.07 5.11 -7.51
C VAL A 85 10.92 4.51 -8.62
N GLY A 86 11.24 5.30 -9.66
CA GLY A 86 12.04 4.86 -10.82
C GLY A 86 13.48 5.38 -10.86
N GLY A 87 13.92 6.14 -9.85
CA GLY A 87 15.30 6.61 -9.70
C GLY A 87 16.17 5.67 -8.85
N GLU A 88 17.38 6.11 -8.50
CA GLU A 88 18.40 5.34 -7.73
C GLU A 88 17.90 4.76 -6.40
N SER A 89 16.83 5.32 -5.85
CA SER A 89 16.26 4.89 -4.57
C SER A 89 15.33 3.68 -4.67
N TYR A 90 14.78 3.33 -5.83
CA TYR A 90 13.86 2.20 -6.06
C TYR A 90 12.89 1.94 -4.89
N ALA A 91 12.19 2.97 -4.41
CA ALA A 91 11.53 2.96 -3.11
C ALA A 91 10.55 1.79 -2.93
N PHE A 92 9.79 1.46 -3.98
CA PHE A 92 8.87 0.32 -3.95
C PHE A 92 9.61 -1.01 -3.88
N ALA A 93 10.67 -1.21 -4.66
CA ALA A 93 11.47 -2.42 -4.61
C ALA A 93 12.17 -2.60 -3.25
N LYS A 94 12.72 -1.51 -2.68
CA LYS A 94 13.33 -1.55 -1.34
C LYS A 94 12.32 -1.90 -0.26
N HIS A 95 11.14 -1.28 -0.30
CA HIS A 95 10.04 -1.61 0.61
C HIS A 95 9.61 -3.07 0.44
N ASN A 96 9.44 -3.53 -0.80
CA ASN A 96 9.06 -4.89 -1.12
C ASN A 96 10.06 -5.93 -0.56
N CYS A 97 11.35 -5.60 -0.48
CA CYS A 97 12.37 -6.48 0.09
C CYS A 97 12.56 -6.32 1.62
N CYS A 98 11.83 -5.42 2.28
CA CYS A 98 11.96 -5.20 3.72
C CYS A 98 11.36 -6.37 4.53
N ASN A 99 12.04 -6.77 5.62
CA ASN A 99 11.55 -7.83 6.51
C ASN A 99 10.15 -7.54 7.08
N ILE A 100 9.87 -6.29 7.44
CA ILE A 100 8.56 -5.87 7.98
C ILE A 100 7.46 -6.13 6.94
N HIS A 101 7.69 -5.71 5.69
CA HIS A 101 6.80 -5.94 4.58
C HIS A 101 6.59 -7.44 4.33
N GLN A 102 7.68 -8.21 4.25
CA GLN A 102 7.62 -9.65 4.01
C GLN A 102 6.80 -10.38 5.09
N MET A 103 7.01 -10.06 6.37
CA MET A 103 6.21 -10.62 7.46
C MET A 103 4.74 -10.22 7.37
N ALA A 104 4.45 -8.95 7.04
CA ALA A 104 3.08 -8.48 6.89
C ALA A 104 2.36 -9.18 5.70
N VAL A 105 3.05 -9.39 4.58
CA VAL A 105 2.54 -10.14 3.43
C VAL A 105 2.28 -11.60 3.78
N MET A 106 3.16 -12.26 4.55
CA MET A 106 2.93 -13.63 5.02
C MET A 106 1.66 -13.71 5.88
N ASN A 107 1.50 -12.81 6.84
CA ASN A 107 0.31 -12.75 7.70
C ASN A 107 -0.96 -12.45 6.90
N TRP A 108 -0.89 -11.55 5.92
CA TRP A 108 -1.99 -11.25 5.02
C TRP A 108 -2.39 -12.48 4.19
N SER A 109 -1.42 -13.22 3.65
CA SER A 109 -1.66 -14.46 2.91
C SER A 109 -2.34 -15.52 3.78
N GLN A 110 -1.88 -15.69 5.02
CA GLN A 110 -2.51 -16.61 5.99
C GLN A 110 -3.94 -16.19 6.32
N PHE A 111 -4.19 -14.90 6.52
CA PHE A 111 -5.52 -14.37 6.74
C PHE A 111 -6.44 -14.66 5.55
N LYS A 112 -6.00 -14.37 4.32
CA LYS A 112 -6.76 -14.67 3.09
C LYS A 112 -7.15 -16.15 3.02
N GLN A 113 -6.23 -17.05 3.38
CA GLN A 113 -6.50 -18.49 3.46
C GLN A 113 -7.54 -18.82 4.54
N SER A 114 -7.39 -18.26 5.75
CA SER A 114 -8.33 -18.52 6.86
C SER A 114 -9.76 -18.08 6.57
N VAL A 115 -9.93 -16.94 5.87
CA VAL A 115 -11.25 -16.45 5.45
C VAL A 115 -11.83 -17.38 4.38
N ALA A 116 -11.01 -17.81 3.42
CA ALA A 116 -11.44 -18.74 2.37
C ALA A 116 -11.84 -20.12 2.92
N THR A 117 -11.15 -20.62 3.95
CA THR A 117 -11.45 -21.93 4.56
C THR A 117 -12.48 -21.88 5.68
N GLY A 118 -12.95 -20.68 6.06
CA GLY A 118 -13.88 -20.48 7.18
C GLY A 118 -13.28 -20.79 8.56
N THR A 119 -11.97 -20.92 8.67
CA THR A 119 -11.29 -21.27 9.92
C THR A 119 -10.97 -20.00 10.69
N SER A 120 -11.77 -19.66 11.70
CA SER A 120 -11.43 -18.57 12.62
C SER A 120 -10.26 -18.99 13.51
N ILE A 121 -9.04 -18.52 13.21
CA ILE A 121 -7.91 -18.69 14.12
C ILE A 121 -8.05 -17.62 15.22
N ALA A 122 -8.85 -17.95 16.24
CA ALA A 122 -8.75 -17.31 17.54
C ALA A 122 -7.42 -17.74 18.17
N ASN A 123 -6.41 -16.87 18.16
CA ASN A 123 -5.18 -17.13 18.91
C ASN A 123 -5.25 -16.44 20.28
N LYS A 124 -5.08 -17.28 21.30
CA LYS A 124 -4.83 -16.96 22.71
C LYS A 124 -3.52 -16.23 22.91
#